data_AF-A0A0D8YCM0-F1
#
_entry.id   AF-A0A0D8YCM0-F1
#
_cell.length_a   1.000
_cell.length_b   1.000
_cell.length_c   1.000
_cell.angle_alpha   90.00
_cell.angle_beta   90.00
_cell.angle_gamma   90.00
#
_symmetry.space_group_name_H-M   'P 1'
#
loop_
_entity.id
_entity.type
_entity.pdbx_description
1 polymer ?
#
loop_
_entity_poly.entity_id
_entity_poly.type
_entity_poly.pdbx_seq_one_letter_code
_entity_poly.pdbx_strand_id
1 'polypeptide(L)'
;MFNIFCCLSVSGDAIGQTFSTSGPLMTLLFSTDHTGQDRGFAIHYEMVPLNEDNSELHGCQSGFFSYGFGFVTSPDWPSPYPNDMTCHYLMTAPEGSKVMVMFAAFSTEACCDKVEIYDGPDATSPKLATLSGTELINTTFYSTQSSLFMTFYSDLTDNDKGFSAFYKEIA
;
A
#
# COMPACT_ATOMS: atom_id res chain seq x y z
N MET A 1 -25.84 11.09 -10.82
CA MET A 1 -26.46 9.75 -10.70
C MET A 1 -25.31 8.78 -10.48
N PHE A 2 -24.99 8.43 -9.23
CA PHE A 2 -23.90 7.51 -8.92
C PHE A 2 -24.50 6.11 -8.85
N ASN A 3 -24.14 5.24 -9.81
CA ASN A 3 -24.45 3.83 -9.73
C ASN A 3 -23.56 3.22 -8.65
N ILE A 4 -24.15 2.91 -7.51
CA ILE A 4 -23.55 2.05 -6.50
C ILE A 4 -23.61 0.63 -7.09
N PHE A 5 -22.50 0.14 -7.62
CA PHE A 5 -22.32 -1.30 -7.75
C PHE A 5 -22.07 -1.86 -6.35
N CYS A 6 -23.11 -2.40 -5.72
CA CYS A 6 -23.01 -3.24 -4.51
C CYS A 6 -24.17 -4.23 -4.55
N CYS A 7 -24.01 -5.51 -4.23
CA CYS A 7 -22.82 -6.27 -3.84
C CYS A 7 -23.05 -7.70 -4.34
N LEU A 8 -21.98 -8.39 -4.77
CA LEU A 8 -22.09 -9.79 -5.15
C LEU A 8 -22.12 -10.67 -3.89
N SER A 9 -23.12 -11.55 -3.75
CA SER A 9 -23.19 -12.51 -2.65
C SER A 9 -22.87 -13.92 -3.15
N VAL A 10 -21.98 -14.63 -2.45
CA VAL A 10 -21.64 -16.02 -2.74
C VAL A 10 -22.03 -16.89 -1.54
N SER A 11 -22.66 -18.04 -1.80
CA SER A 11 -22.99 -19.05 -0.80
C SER A 11 -22.89 -20.46 -1.41
N GLY A 12 -22.73 -21.49 -0.57
CA GLY A 12 -22.52 -22.88 -1.01
C GLY A 12 -21.10 -23.18 -1.47
N ASP A 13 -20.92 -24.28 -2.21
CA ASP A 13 -19.60 -24.82 -2.63
C ASP A 13 -19.00 -24.11 -3.85
N ALA A 14 -18.94 -22.78 -3.82
CA ALA A 14 -18.40 -21.96 -4.89
C ALA A 14 -16.86 -21.86 -4.81
N ILE A 15 -16.14 -22.88 -5.31
CA ILE A 15 -14.67 -22.88 -5.38
C ILE A 15 -14.20 -22.23 -6.69
N GLY A 16 -13.20 -21.33 -6.61
CA GLY A 16 -12.50 -20.79 -7.77
C GLY A 16 -13.12 -19.54 -8.42
N GLN A 17 -14.00 -18.83 -7.71
CA GLN A 17 -14.46 -17.52 -8.17
C GLN A 17 -13.43 -16.43 -7.85
N THR A 18 -13.16 -15.57 -8.82
CA THR A 18 -12.26 -14.41 -8.69
C THR A 18 -13.04 -13.13 -8.86
N PHE A 19 -12.77 -12.14 -8.01
CA PHE A 19 -13.40 -10.82 -8.05
C PHE A 19 -12.31 -9.75 -8.10
N SER A 20 -12.51 -8.75 -8.94
CA SER A 20 -11.68 -7.55 -8.98
C SER A 20 -12.50 -6.34 -8.54
N THR A 21 -11.86 -5.42 -7.84
CA THR A 21 -12.45 -4.14 -7.49
C THR A 21 -12.12 -3.11 -8.56
N SER A 22 -13.06 -2.21 -8.86
CA SER A 22 -12.79 -1.04 -9.71
C SER A 22 -12.06 0.09 -8.96
N GLY A 23 -11.68 -0.15 -7.71
CA GLY A 23 -11.06 0.81 -6.81
C GLY A 23 -10.25 0.12 -5.71
N PRO A 24 -9.57 0.89 -4.84
CA PRO A 24 -8.58 0.34 -3.92
C PRO A 24 -9.18 -0.37 -2.70
N LEU A 25 -10.49 -0.31 -2.52
CA LEU A 25 -11.18 -0.84 -1.34
C LEU A 25 -12.13 -1.96 -1.72
N MET A 26 -12.00 -3.09 -1.03
CA MET A 26 -12.98 -4.17 -1.01
C MET A 26 -13.53 -4.30 0.42
N THR A 27 -14.85 -4.30 0.57
CA THR A 27 -15.49 -4.63 1.86
C THR A 27 -16.02 -6.05 1.79
N LEU A 28 -15.58 -6.90 2.72
CA LEU A 28 -16.11 -8.24 2.88
C LEU A 28 -17.09 -8.28 4.04
N LEU A 29 -18.31 -8.76 3.78
CA LEU A 29 -19.32 -9.00 4.80
C LEU A 29 -19.65 -10.49 4.85
N PHE A 30 -19.43 -11.10 6.01
CA PHE A 30 -19.83 -12.48 6.30
C PHE A 30 -21.09 -12.48 7.18
N SER A 31 -22.10 -13.25 6.79
CA SER A 31 -23.36 -13.39 7.52
C SER A 31 -23.68 -14.87 7.70
N THR A 32 -24.21 -15.22 8.87
CA THR A 32 -24.65 -16.57 9.25
C THR A 32 -26.05 -16.50 9.81
N ASP A 33 -26.75 -17.63 9.78
CA ASP A 33 -28.00 -17.80 10.52
C ASP A 33 -27.78 -18.72 11.74
N HIS A 34 -28.87 -19.10 12.41
CA HIS A 34 -28.80 -19.90 13.64
C HIS A 34 -28.78 -21.43 13.40
N THR A 35 -28.69 -21.89 12.15
CA THR A 35 -28.88 -23.30 11.79
C THR A 35 -27.86 -23.82 10.79
N GLY A 36 -27.28 -24.99 11.07
CA GLY A 36 -26.28 -25.59 10.21
C GLY A 36 -24.91 -24.90 10.32
N GLN A 37 -23.85 -25.64 10.01
CA GLN A 37 -22.49 -25.13 9.97
C GLN A 37 -21.71 -25.92 8.92
N ASP A 38 -20.77 -25.27 8.28
CA ASP A 38 -19.82 -25.88 7.34
C ASP A 38 -18.41 -25.31 7.58
N ARG A 39 -17.44 -25.72 6.78
CA ARG A 39 -16.02 -25.36 6.91
C ARG A 39 -15.72 -23.88 6.63
N GLY A 40 -16.67 -23.13 6.09
CA GLY A 40 -16.51 -21.71 5.77
C GLY A 40 -15.73 -21.48 4.47
N PHE A 41 -15.01 -20.36 4.37
CA PHE A 41 -14.27 -19.98 3.17
C PHE A 41 -12.83 -19.53 3.52
N ALA A 42 -11.94 -19.64 2.55
CA ALA A 42 -10.63 -19.01 2.55
C ALA A 42 -10.53 -18.14 1.30
N ILE A 43 -10.00 -16.92 1.45
CA ILE A 43 -9.79 -16.00 0.34
C ILE A 43 -8.31 -15.70 0.22
N HIS A 44 -7.81 -15.79 -1.01
CA HIS A 44 -6.54 -15.22 -1.42
C HIS A 44 -6.82 -13.91 -2.14
N TYR A 45 -6.07 -12.86 -1.83
CA TYR A 45 -6.21 -11.55 -2.47
C TYR A 45 -4.84 -11.05 -2.94
N GLU A 46 -4.86 -10.32 -4.05
CA GLU A 46 -3.69 -9.66 -4.63
C GLU A 46 -4.05 -8.24 -5.06
N MET A 47 -3.07 -7.33 -5.04
CA MET A 47 -3.25 -5.98 -5.57
C MET A 47 -2.89 -5.97 -7.05
N VAL A 48 -3.84 -5.57 -7.91
CA VAL A 48 -3.64 -5.45 -9.35
C VAL A 48 -3.37 -3.97 -9.69
N PRO A 49 -2.19 -3.62 -10.24
CA PRO A 49 -1.88 -2.24 -10.63
C PRO A 49 -2.88 -1.71 -11.66
N LEU A 50 -3.27 -0.43 -11.54
CA LEU A 50 -4.27 0.20 -12.42
C LEU A 50 -3.74 0.59 -13.82
N ASN A 51 -2.54 0.17 -14.18
CA ASN A 51 -1.88 0.58 -15.43
C ASN A 51 -1.54 -0.65 -16.27
N GLU A 52 -2.23 -0.79 -17.41
CA GLU A 52 -1.82 -1.64 -18.54
C GLU A 52 -0.60 -1.03 -19.25
N ASP A 53 0.55 -1.00 -18.59
CA ASP A 53 1.83 -0.91 -19.28
C ASP A 53 2.82 -1.83 -18.57
N ASN A 54 3.04 -3.01 -19.16
CA ASN A 54 3.96 -4.04 -18.69
C ASN A 54 5.44 -3.62 -18.89
N SER A 55 5.81 -2.42 -18.45
CA SER A 55 7.22 -2.14 -18.18
C SER A 55 7.50 -2.51 -16.72
N GLU A 56 7.82 -3.78 -16.54
CA GLU A 56 8.48 -4.30 -15.33
C GLU A 56 9.72 -3.44 -15.04
N LEU A 57 9.57 -2.40 -14.23
CA LEU A 57 10.72 -1.83 -13.55
C LEU A 57 10.83 -2.54 -12.21
N HIS A 58 11.46 -3.72 -12.26
CA HIS A 58 11.94 -4.51 -11.13
C HIS A 58 10.97 -4.58 -9.94
N GLY A 59 9.97 -5.47 -9.99
CA GLY A 59 9.30 -6.05 -8.79
C GLY A 59 8.57 -5.13 -7.80
N CYS A 60 8.57 -3.81 -7.97
CA CYS A 60 7.87 -2.89 -7.08
C CYS A 60 6.36 -2.89 -7.35
N GLN A 61 5.54 -2.98 -6.29
CA GLN A 61 4.13 -2.58 -6.34
C GLN A 61 4.01 -1.04 -6.32
N SER A 62 4.68 -0.36 -7.26
CA SER A 62 4.52 1.08 -7.44
C SER A 62 3.04 1.36 -7.67
N GLY A 63 2.46 2.25 -6.87
CA GLY A 63 1.01 2.26 -6.66
C GLY A 63 0.46 3.65 -6.40
N PHE A 64 -0.77 3.83 -6.88
CA PHE A 64 -1.62 4.97 -6.55
C PHE A 64 -2.64 4.55 -5.49
N PHE A 65 -2.52 5.13 -4.30
CA PHE A 65 -3.36 4.85 -3.14
C PHE A 65 -4.30 6.03 -2.94
N SER A 66 -5.59 5.82 -3.19
CA SER A 66 -6.59 6.88 -3.13
C SER A 66 -7.60 6.68 -2.01
N TYR A 67 -7.79 7.73 -1.20
CA TYR A 67 -8.83 7.91 -0.19
C TYR A 67 -8.85 6.85 0.94
N GLY A 68 -9.16 7.27 2.16
CA GLY A 68 -9.27 6.34 3.30
C GLY A 68 -7.92 5.93 3.92
N PHE A 69 -7.68 4.64 4.11
CA PHE A 69 -6.50 4.13 4.81
C PHE A 69 -6.04 2.78 4.27
N GLY A 70 -4.77 2.44 4.50
CA GLY A 70 -4.21 1.15 4.11
C GLY A 70 -2.75 1.00 4.53
N PHE A 71 -2.09 0.00 3.96
CA PHE A 71 -0.66 -0.24 4.16
C PHE A 71 0.08 -0.15 2.82
N VAL A 72 1.28 0.41 2.89
CA VAL A 72 2.28 0.39 1.83
C VAL A 72 3.49 -0.36 2.36
N THR A 73 3.96 -1.35 1.61
CA THR A 73 5.10 -2.18 2.01
C THR A 73 6.21 -2.12 0.97
N SER A 74 7.44 -2.36 1.40
CA SER A 74 8.52 -2.67 0.47
C SER A 74 8.19 -3.95 -0.32
N PRO A 75 8.81 -4.14 -1.50
CA PRO A 75 8.71 -5.40 -2.25
C PRO A 75 9.07 -6.59 -1.35
N ASP A 76 8.36 -7.71 -1.55
CA ASP A 76 8.54 -8.98 -0.84
C ASP A 76 8.36 -8.97 0.68
N TRP A 77 7.97 -7.83 1.29
CA TRP A 77 7.69 -7.73 2.72
C TRP A 77 6.76 -8.88 3.20
N PRO A 78 7.10 -9.62 4.27
CA PRO A 78 8.15 -9.35 5.26
C PRO A 78 9.52 -10.00 4.98
N SER A 79 9.72 -10.56 3.80
CA SER A 79 11.04 -11.02 3.34
C SER A 79 11.91 -9.84 2.91
N PRO A 80 13.24 -10.03 2.80
CA PRO A 80 14.11 -8.96 2.32
C PRO A 80 13.72 -8.44 0.93
N TYR A 81 13.82 -7.13 0.71
CA TYR A 81 13.57 -6.52 -0.59
C TYR A 81 14.65 -6.91 -1.61
N PRO A 82 14.36 -6.89 -2.93
CA PRO A 82 15.38 -7.09 -3.96
C PRO A 82 16.36 -5.92 -4.09
N ASN A 83 17.49 -6.16 -4.76
CA ASN A 83 18.45 -5.13 -5.16
C ASN A 83 17.96 -4.27 -6.34
N ASP A 84 18.56 -3.10 -6.52
CA ASP A 84 18.37 -2.17 -7.65
C ASP A 84 16.92 -1.71 -7.85
N MET A 85 16.21 -1.47 -6.75
CA MET A 85 14.80 -1.11 -6.76
C MET A 85 14.63 0.40 -6.77
N THR A 86 13.64 0.88 -7.51
CA THR A 86 13.11 2.24 -7.39
C THR A 86 11.59 2.17 -7.38
N CYS A 87 11.00 2.21 -6.19
CA CYS A 87 9.55 2.07 -6.00
C CYS A 87 8.91 3.42 -5.68
N HIS A 88 7.79 3.74 -6.32
CA HIS A 88 7.06 4.99 -6.11
C HIS A 88 5.67 4.74 -5.53
N TYR A 89 5.32 5.47 -4.48
CA TYR A 89 4.04 5.37 -3.80
C TYR A 89 3.40 6.75 -3.69
N LEU A 90 2.31 6.97 -4.42
CA LEU A 90 1.52 8.19 -4.34
C LEU A 90 0.27 7.94 -3.51
N MET A 91 0.17 8.61 -2.37
CA MET A 91 -1.01 8.57 -1.51
C MET A 91 -1.78 9.88 -1.64
N THR A 92 -3.10 9.79 -1.85
CA THR A 92 -3.97 10.95 -2.05
C THR A 92 -5.19 10.93 -1.15
N ALA A 93 -5.63 12.13 -0.77
CA ALA A 93 -6.82 12.43 0.02
C ALA A 93 -7.76 13.37 -0.76
N PRO A 94 -9.01 13.58 -0.32
CA PRO A 94 -9.89 14.59 -0.91
C PRO A 94 -9.31 15.99 -0.74
N GLU A 95 -9.76 16.92 -1.59
CA GLU A 95 -9.40 18.33 -1.43
C GLU A 95 -9.84 18.85 -0.06
N GLY A 96 -8.93 19.56 0.63
CA GLY A 96 -9.15 20.04 1.99
C GLY A 96 -8.69 19.08 3.09
N SER A 97 -8.42 17.82 2.76
CA SER A 97 -7.85 16.82 3.67
C SER A 97 -6.34 16.67 3.47
N LYS A 98 -5.69 15.98 4.40
CA LYS A 98 -4.26 15.65 4.35
C LYS A 98 -4.04 14.15 4.44
N VAL A 99 -2.82 13.72 4.17
CA VAL A 99 -2.36 12.34 4.27
C VAL A 99 -1.39 12.23 5.45
N MET A 100 -1.59 11.23 6.30
CA MET A 100 -0.60 10.80 7.27
C MET A 100 0.00 9.46 6.86
N VAL A 101 1.29 9.26 7.11
CA VAL A 101 2.01 7.99 6.95
C VAL A 101 2.77 7.67 8.23
N MET A 102 2.61 6.46 8.74
CA MET A 102 3.26 5.97 9.96
C MET A 102 3.95 4.63 9.68
N PHE A 103 5.26 4.55 9.94
CA PHE A 103 6.00 3.30 9.80
C PHE A 103 5.74 2.36 10.98
N ALA A 104 5.11 1.22 10.69
CA ALA A 104 4.89 0.15 11.66
C ALA A 104 6.11 -0.77 11.79
N ALA A 105 6.90 -0.90 10.72
CA ALA A 105 8.20 -1.56 10.73
C ALA A 105 9.12 -0.94 9.67
N PHE A 106 10.42 -0.91 9.96
CA PHE A 106 11.44 -0.32 9.09
C PHE A 106 12.82 -0.96 9.36
N SER A 107 13.43 -1.51 8.32
CA SER A 107 14.78 -2.06 8.31
C SER A 107 15.32 -1.96 6.89
N THR A 108 16.25 -1.04 6.65
CA THR A 108 16.97 -0.92 5.38
C THR A 108 18.46 -0.83 5.64
N GLU A 109 19.28 -1.10 4.61
CA GLU A 109 20.70 -0.84 4.70
C GLU A 109 20.97 0.64 5.04
N ALA A 110 21.71 0.90 6.11
CA ALA A 110 21.82 2.25 6.67
C ALA A 110 22.58 3.24 5.79
N CYS A 111 23.57 2.76 5.02
CA CYS A 111 24.47 3.62 4.24
C CYS A 111 23.89 4.02 2.89
N CYS A 112 23.06 3.17 2.30
CA CYS A 112 22.96 3.06 0.86
C CYS A 112 21.51 2.98 0.39
N ASP A 113 20.66 2.27 1.13
CA ASP A 113 19.23 2.18 0.86
C ASP A 113 18.46 3.28 1.58
N LYS A 114 17.43 3.82 0.93
CA LYS A 114 16.70 4.96 1.49
C LYS A 114 15.24 5.01 1.09
N VAL A 115 14.43 5.53 2.02
CA VAL A 115 13.06 5.97 1.77
C VAL A 115 13.02 7.50 1.84
N GLU A 116 12.57 8.13 0.78
CA GLU A 116 12.38 9.58 0.68
C GLU A 116 10.90 9.91 0.67
N ILE A 117 10.50 10.92 1.46
CA ILE A 117 9.11 11.32 1.65
C ILE A 117 8.96 12.79 1.25
N TYR A 118 7.92 13.10 0.50
CA TYR A 118 7.68 14.41 -0.10
C TYR A 118 6.26 14.90 0.17
N ASP A 119 6.14 16.19 0.47
CA ASP A 119 4.89 16.90 0.74
C ASP A 119 4.22 17.37 -0.56
N GLY A 120 3.69 16.43 -1.33
CA GLY A 120 3.03 16.72 -2.59
C GLY A 120 2.90 15.50 -3.49
N PRO A 121 2.56 15.69 -4.78
CA PRO A 121 2.24 14.59 -5.69
C PRO A 121 3.45 13.85 -6.27
N ASP A 122 4.67 14.39 -6.15
CA ASP A 122 5.87 13.83 -6.78
C ASP A 122 7.17 14.25 -6.07
N ALA A 123 8.30 13.72 -6.55
CA ALA A 123 9.64 13.96 -6.02
C ALA A 123 10.19 15.40 -6.23
N THR A 124 9.47 16.27 -6.95
CA THR A 124 9.80 17.70 -7.08
C THR A 124 9.20 18.53 -5.95
N SER A 125 8.28 17.94 -5.18
CA SER A 125 7.65 18.56 -4.02
C SER A 125 8.63 18.72 -2.85
N PRO A 126 8.33 19.55 -1.84
CA PRO A 126 9.19 19.71 -0.67
C PRO A 126 9.47 18.38 0.04
N LYS A 127 10.75 18.03 0.25
CA LYS A 127 11.13 16.80 0.94
C LYS A 127 10.88 16.93 2.44
N LEU A 128 10.10 16.00 3.01
CA LEU A 128 9.83 15.88 4.43
C LEU A 128 10.93 15.10 5.16
N ALA A 129 11.42 14.01 4.57
CA ALA A 129 12.44 13.18 5.18
C ALA A 129 13.22 12.33 4.16
N THR A 130 14.41 11.91 4.57
CA THR A 130 15.18 10.79 4.01
C THR A 130 15.49 9.84 5.16
N LEU A 131 15.15 8.57 5.00
CA LEU A 131 15.15 7.54 6.04
C LEU A 131 16.01 6.36 5.61
N SER A 132 16.81 5.80 6.51
CA SER A 132 17.59 4.55 6.33
C SER A 132 17.87 3.88 7.68
N GLY A 133 18.32 2.61 7.68
CA GLY A 133 18.68 1.87 8.89
C GLY A 133 17.49 1.18 9.58
N THR A 134 17.53 1.04 10.90
CA THR A 134 16.58 0.21 11.67
C THR A 134 15.84 0.94 12.80
N GLU A 135 16.02 2.26 12.98
CA GLU A 135 15.57 2.99 14.17
C GLU A 135 14.21 3.73 14.04
N LEU A 136 13.38 3.40 13.05
CA LEU A 136 12.22 4.23 12.64
C LEU A 136 10.83 3.65 12.98
N ILE A 137 10.69 2.98 14.13
CA ILE A 137 9.39 2.45 14.57
C ILE A 137 8.53 3.60 15.14
N ASN A 138 7.28 3.70 14.70
CA ASN A 138 6.29 4.71 15.11
C ASN A 138 6.59 6.16 14.69
N THR A 139 7.47 6.37 13.71
CA THR A 139 7.66 7.70 13.11
C THR A 139 6.50 8.02 12.16
N THR A 140 5.92 9.20 12.30
CA THR A 140 4.76 9.66 11.52
C THR A 140 5.07 10.92 10.74
N PHE A 141 4.65 10.96 9.48
CA PHE A 141 4.76 12.10 8.57
C PHE A 141 3.36 12.56 8.14
N TYR A 142 3.22 13.86 7.90
CA TYR A 142 1.97 14.49 7.50
C TYR A 142 2.23 15.36 6.28
N SER A 143 1.35 15.27 5.28
CA SER A 143 1.30 16.26 4.22
C SER A 143 0.63 17.55 4.69
N THR A 144 0.88 18.64 3.99
CA THR A 144 0.20 19.92 4.18
C THR A 144 -1.07 20.02 3.33
N GLN A 145 -1.10 19.31 2.20
CA GLN A 145 -2.20 19.26 1.23
C GLN A 145 -2.67 17.81 1.01
N SER A 146 -3.46 17.58 -0.02
CA SER A 146 -4.14 16.31 -0.30
C SER A 146 -3.25 15.20 -0.89
N SER A 147 -1.93 15.34 -0.90
CA SER A 147 -1.03 14.33 -1.46
C SER A 147 0.27 14.20 -0.67
N LEU A 148 0.79 12.97 -0.62
CA LEU A 148 2.10 12.63 -0.09
C LEU A 148 2.74 11.60 -1.02
N PHE A 149 3.96 11.86 -1.43
CA PHE A 149 4.71 11.01 -2.33
C PHE A 149 5.89 10.38 -1.59
N MET A 150 6.10 9.09 -1.80
CA MET A 150 7.19 8.34 -1.18
C MET A 150 7.95 7.56 -2.25
N THR A 151 9.28 7.57 -2.16
CA THR A 151 10.14 6.75 -3.01
C THR A 151 11.03 5.88 -2.16
N PHE A 152 11.13 4.60 -2.50
CA PHE A 152 12.11 3.67 -1.95
C PHE A 152 13.18 3.36 -2.99
N TYR A 153 14.44 3.41 -2.56
CA TYR A 153 15.61 3.05 -3.35
C TYR A 153 16.39 1.95 -2.62
N SER A 154 16.82 0.93 -3.36
CA SER A 154 17.84 -0.01 -2.91
C SER A 154 19.04 -0.01 -3.84
N ASP A 155 20.22 -0.28 -3.30
CA ASP A 155 21.45 -0.45 -4.07
C ASP A 155 21.60 -1.90 -4.59
N LEU A 156 22.81 -2.28 -5.02
CA LEU A 156 23.07 -3.57 -5.65
C LEU A 156 23.28 -4.73 -4.67
N THR A 157 23.37 -4.48 -3.36
CA THR A 157 23.74 -5.48 -2.34
C THR A 157 23.01 -5.29 -1.01
N ASP A 158 23.23 -6.21 -0.07
CA ASP A 158 22.89 -6.10 1.35
C ASP A 158 21.46 -5.65 1.69
N ASN A 159 20.48 -6.50 1.33
CA ASN A 159 19.07 -6.23 1.60
C ASN A 159 18.61 -6.65 3.00
N ASP A 160 17.85 -5.76 3.63
CA ASP A 160 17.12 -6.01 4.87
C ASP A 160 15.64 -6.30 4.60
N LYS A 161 14.85 -6.53 5.66
CA LYS A 161 13.41 -6.84 5.58
C LYS A 161 12.57 -5.74 4.90
N GLY A 162 13.04 -4.49 4.87
CA GLY A 162 12.32 -3.35 4.31
C GLY A 162 11.33 -2.74 5.29
N PHE A 163 10.15 -2.34 4.82
CA PHE A 163 9.20 -1.59 5.62
C PHE A 163 7.74 -1.98 5.41
N SER A 164 6.93 -1.65 6.41
CA SER A 164 5.47 -1.61 6.35
C SER A 164 4.99 -0.31 6.96
N ALA A 165 4.32 0.52 6.17
CA ALA A 165 3.84 1.83 6.55
C ALA A 165 2.32 1.90 6.44
N PHE A 166 1.65 2.33 7.51
CA PHE A 166 0.22 2.62 7.50
C PHE A 166 0.00 4.04 6.99
N TYR A 167 -0.86 4.22 6.00
CA TYR A 167 -1.29 5.55 5.56
C TYR A 167 -2.77 5.76 5.85
N LYS A 168 -3.14 7.02 6.10
CA LYS A 168 -4.53 7.40 6.36
C LYS A 168 -4.80 8.85 5.95
N GLU A 169 -6.01 9.08 5.46
CA GLU A 169 -6.60 10.40 5.32
C GLU A 169 -6.93 11.02 6.68
N ILE A 170 -6.53 12.27 6.86
CA ILE A 170 -6.89 13.10 8.01
C ILE A 170 -7.66 14.34 7.53
N ALA A 171 -8.83 14.56 8.13
CA ALA A 171 -9.69 15.71 7.87
C ALA A 171 -9.21 16.96 8.64
#